data_AF-A0A0P7DAS9-F1
#
_entry.id   AF-A0A0P7DAS9-F1
#
_cell.length_a   1.000
_cell.length_b   1.000
_cell.length_c   1.000
_cell.angle_alpha   90.00
_cell.angle_beta   90.00
_cell.angle_gamma   90.00
#
_symmetry.space_group_name_H-M   'P 1'
#
loop_
_entity.id
_entity.type
_entity.pdbx_description
1 polymer ?
#
loop_
_entity_poly.entity_id
_entity_poly.type
_entity_poly.pdbx_seq_one_letter_code
_entity_poly.pdbx_strand_id
1 'polypeptide(L)'
;MASRSSITDVSSAIGVGDSYSITLPASLAASNFSFTLAQSTFYDPNVTRNIRIIEPPQTGSAKAQVLDEELRAKFEKGFMERLDADRFEPGVKSSTEYYVEQWLSTNPFLVQTSIGRFFLGNTSHVNRLVGVLSVVAHLDRQALSPANELIALAALSHSSVEVKEYALRAYEYWEDAVLVAKLKDFSIQPAWLEEYKNEIIEDVIGG
;
A
#
# COMPACT_ATOMS: atom_id res chain seq x y z
N MET A 1 20.31 -32.20 46.70
CA MET A 1 20.81 -31.11 47.58
C MET A 1 21.47 -30.07 46.71
N ALA A 2 21.24 -28.79 47.03
CA ALA A 2 21.79 -27.56 46.41
C ALA A 2 21.25 -27.24 44.99
N SER A 3 20.92 -26.01 44.60
CA SER A 3 20.86 -24.69 45.29
C SER A 3 20.00 -23.76 44.42
N ARG A 4 19.13 -22.96 45.03
CA ARG A 4 18.51 -21.78 44.41
C ARG A 4 19.56 -20.67 44.31
N SER A 5 19.58 -19.93 43.21
CA SER A 5 20.20 -18.60 43.13
C SER A 5 19.22 -17.64 42.46
N SER A 6 18.95 -16.56 43.17
CA SER A 6 18.02 -15.47 42.88
C SER A 6 18.74 -14.24 42.34
N ILE A 7 18.08 -13.54 41.40
CA ILE A 7 18.12 -12.08 41.12
C ILE A 7 19.45 -11.50 40.62
N THR A 8 19.42 -10.82 39.46
CA THR A 8 19.81 -9.39 39.34
C THR A 8 19.23 -8.78 38.06
N ASP A 9 18.36 -7.79 38.27
CA ASP A 9 18.29 -6.49 37.61
C ASP A 9 19.11 -6.32 36.31
N VAL A 10 18.45 -6.04 35.19
CA VAL A 10 19.11 -5.63 33.93
C VAL A 10 18.68 -4.20 33.59
N SER A 11 18.88 -3.28 34.53
CA SER A 11 18.98 -1.85 34.23
C SER A 11 20.44 -1.52 33.94
N SER A 12 20.93 -1.84 32.73
CA SER A 12 22.11 -1.21 32.10
C SER A 12 22.53 -1.96 30.83
N ALA A 13 22.07 -1.50 29.67
CA ALA A 13 22.82 -1.55 28.40
C ALA A 13 22.01 -0.86 27.29
N ILE A 14 21.78 0.46 27.41
CA ILE A 14 21.54 1.29 26.23
C ILE A 14 22.83 2.09 26.03
N GLY A 15 23.75 1.49 25.28
CA GLY A 15 24.87 2.21 24.70
C GLY A 15 24.33 3.14 23.62
N VAL A 16 24.45 4.44 23.87
CA VAL A 16 24.24 5.48 22.86
C VAL A 16 25.41 5.40 21.87
N GLY A 17 25.14 5.08 20.61
CA GLY A 17 26.13 5.26 19.53
C GLY A 17 26.33 4.11 18.52
N ASP A 18 25.57 3.01 18.57
CA ASP A 18 25.81 1.91 17.63
C ASP A 18 25.13 2.15 16.26
N SER A 19 25.95 2.12 15.21
CA SER A 19 25.53 2.19 13.81
C SER A 19 25.14 0.78 13.34
N TYR A 20 23.89 0.60 12.91
CA TYR A 20 23.45 -0.66 12.32
C TYR A 20 23.60 -0.62 10.80
N SER A 21 24.27 -1.62 10.22
CA SER A 21 24.29 -1.84 8.78
C SER A 21 23.33 -2.97 8.42
N ILE A 22 22.30 -2.65 7.64
CA ILE A 22 21.40 -3.65 7.05
C ILE A 22 22.00 -4.03 5.70
N THR A 23 22.51 -5.27 5.57
CA THR A 23 22.96 -5.79 4.28
C THR A 23 21.74 -6.30 3.51
N LEU A 24 21.34 -5.58 2.46
CA LEU A 24 20.29 -6.01 1.52
C LEU A 24 20.88 -6.96 0.46
N PRO A 25 20.13 -7.97 -0.03
CA PRO A 25 20.55 -8.80 -1.15
C PRO A 25 20.70 -7.96 -2.43
N ALA A 26 21.69 -8.31 -3.26
CA ALA A 26 22.29 -7.49 -4.32
C ALA A 26 21.38 -7.08 -5.49
N SER A 27 20.08 -7.39 -5.50
CA SER A 27 19.16 -7.02 -6.59
C SER A 27 18.33 -5.76 -6.34
N LEU A 28 18.61 -5.00 -5.27
CA LEU A 28 17.94 -3.73 -4.95
C LEU A 28 18.89 -2.51 -4.92
N ALA A 29 20.11 -2.66 -5.43
CA ALA A 29 21.17 -1.64 -5.35
C ALA A 29 21.02 -0.43 -6.31
N ALA A 30 19.82 -0.15 -6.82
CA ALA A 30 19.60 0.96 -7.72
C ALA A 30 18.42 1.84 -7.29
N SER A 31 18.48 2.38 -6.08
CA SER A 31 17.77 3.61 -5.66
C SER A 31 18.32 4.08 -4.32
N ASN A 32 19.28 5.01 -4.33
CA ASN A 32 19.75 5.67 -3.11
C ASN A 32 18.68 6.68 -2.64
N PHE A 33 17.83 6.28 -1.70
CA PHE A 33 17.04 7.24 -0.93
C PHE A 33 17.80 7.61 0.34
N SER A 34 18.33 8.83 0.39
CA SER A 34 18.87 9.42 1.61
C SER A 34 17.76 10.19 2.32
N PHE A 35 17.41 9.76 3.53
CA PHE A 35 16.54 10.51 4.43
C PHE A 35 17.40 11.22 5.47
N THR A 36 17.41 12.56 5.47
CA THR A 36 18.02 13.33 6.55
C THR A 36 16.97 13.54 7.63
N LEU A 37 17.14 12.89 8.79
CA LEU A 37 16.27 13.15 9.94
C LEU A 37 16.60 14.56 10.46
N ALA A 38 15.76 15.55 10.14
CA ALA A 38 15.83 16.84 10.79
C ALA A 38 15.53 16.63 12.28
N GLN A 39 16.48 16.95 13.14
CA GLN A 39 16.34 16.89 14.59
C GLN A 39 15.29 17.91 15.03
N SER A 40 14.03 17.50 15.22
CA SER A 40 13.06 18.28 15.97
C SER A 40 13.13 17.88 17.44
N THR A 41 13.79 18.71 18.24
CA THR A 41 13.79 18.58 19.69
C THR A 41 12.46 19.12 20.25
N PHE A 42 11.43 18.29 20.27
CA PHE A 42 10.26 18.48 21.14
C PHE A 42 10.28 17.39 22.21
N TYR A 43 11.11 17.59 23.24
CA TYR A 43 11.08 16.79 24.46
C TYR A 43 10.35 17.60 25.55
N ASP A 44 9.07 17.31 25.76
CA ASP A 44 8.32 17.80 26.93
C ASP A 44 8.24 16.66 27.97
N PRO A 45 8.96 16.77 29.11
CA PRO A 45 9.00 15.74 30.13
C PRO A 45 7.66 15.50 30.86
N ASN A 46 6.63 16.31 30.63
CA ASN A 46 5.32 16.15 31.26
C ASN A 46 4.31 15.32 30.44
N VAL A 47 4.60 15.00 29.17
CA VAL A 47 3.68 14.22 28.30
C VAL A 47 3.85 12.71 28.49
N THR A 48 4.98 12.26 29.05
CA THR A 48 5.38 10.84 29.11
C THR A 48 4.66 10.02 30.20
N ARG A 49 3.79 10.62 31.01
CA ARG A 49 3.18 9.92 32.16
C ARG A 49 2.05 8.94 31.85
N ASN A 50 1.64 8.77 30.59
CA ASN A 50 0.58 7.82 30.22
C ASN A 50 0.86 7.04 28.93
N ILE A 51 2.12 6.73 28.62
CA ILE A 51 2.41 5.71 27.60
C ILE A 51 2.24 4.34 28.28
N ARG A 52 1.03 3.77 28.21
CA ARG A 52 0.88 2.34 28.41
C ARG A 52 1.59 1.67 27.24
N ILE A 53 2.65 0.90 27.53
CA ILE A 53 3.15 -0.08 26.57
C ILE A 53 1.96 -1.02 26.34
N ILE A 54 1.31 -0.87 25.19
CA ILE A 54 0.38 -1.89 24.71
C ILE A 54 1.30 -3.08 24.46
N GLU A 55 1.20 -4.11 25.30
CA GLU A 55 1.85 -5.38 24.99
C GLU A 55 1.47 -5.75 23.55
N PRO A 56 2.42 -6.23 22.72
CA PRO A 56 2.07 -6.74 21.40
C PRO A 56 0.91 -7.72 21.58
N PRO A 57 -0.15 -7.64 20.76
CA PRO A 57 -1.34 -8.46 20.93
C PRO A 57 -0.89 -9.90 21.09
N GLN A 58 -1.15 -10.47 22.27
CA GLN A 58 -0.76 -11.82 22.62
C GLN A 58 -1.36 -12.74 21.56
N THR A 59 -0.47 -13.25 20.70
CA THR A 59 -0.59 -14.39 19.81
C THR A 59 -2.03 -14.86 19.60
N GLY A 60 -2.69 -14.37 18.54
CA GLY A 60 -3.88 -15.04 18.03
C GLY A 60 -3.61 -16.54 17.89
N SER A 61 -4.53 -17.38 18.35
CA SER A 61 -4.43 -18.84 18.30
C SER A 61 -3.82 -19.29 16.96
N ALA A 62 -2.82 -20.16 16.97
CA ALA A 62 -2.16 -20.67 15.75
C ALA A 62 -3.18 -21.17 14.71
N LYS A 63 -4.35 -21.65 15.16
CA LYS A 63 -5.46 -22.06 14.30
C LYS A 63 -6.13 -20.89 13.55
N ALA A 64 -6.25 -19.72 14.18
CA ALA A 64 -6.79 -18.51 13.55
C ALA A 64 -5.79 -17.94 12.52
N GLN A 65 -4.50 -17.92 12.85
CA GLN A 65 -3.46 -17.48 11.91
C GLN A 65 -3.37 -18.38 10.66
N VAL A 66 -3.50 -19.70 10.84
CA VAL A 66 -3.52 -20.65 9.71
C VAL A 66 -4.76 -20.46 8.83
N LEU A 67 -5.92 -20.19 9.43
CA LEU A 67 -7.17 -19.93 8.69
C LEU A 67 -7.07 -18.63 7.86
N ASP A 68 -6.49 -17.57 8.43
CA ASP A 68 -6.28 -16.30 7.74
C ASP A 68 -5.31 -16.45 6.55
N GLU A 69 -4.25 -17.25 6.71
CA GLU A 69 -3.32 -17.54 5.61
C GLU A 69 -3.98 -18.35 4.49
N GLU A 70 -4.82 -19.33 4.81
CA GLU A 70 -5.53 -20.14 3.81
C GLU A 70 -6.53 -19.27 3.02
N LEU A 71 -7.28 -18.41 3.70
CA LEU A 71 -8.19 -17.47 3.05
C LEU A 71 -7.44 -16.49 2.15
N ARG A 72 -6.30 -15.98 2.61
CA ARG A 72 -5.46 -15.08 1.82
C ARG A 72 -4.92 -15.77 0.58
N ALA A 73 -4.34 -16.96 0.74
CA ALA A 73 -3.82 -17.75 -0.37
C ALA A 73 -4.92 -18.07 -1.40
N LYS A 74 -6.14 -18.38 -0.93
CA LYS A 74 -7.31 -18.62 -1.78
C LYS A 74 -7.71 -17.36 -2.57
N PHE A 75 -7.77 -16.22 -1.89
CA PHE A 75 -8.07 -14.93 -2.54
C PHE A 75 -7.01 -14.59 -3.58
N GLU A 76 -5.73 -14.55 -3.19
CA GLU A 76 -4.63 -14.11 -4.05
C GLU A 76 -4.46 -15.00 -5.28
N LYS A 77 -4.61 -16.32 -5.10
CA LYS A 77 -4.60 -17.26 -6.23
C LYS A 77 -5.74 -16.95 -7.21
N GLY A 78 -6.97 -16.84 -6.72
CA GLY A 78 -8.13 -16.59 -7.58
C GLY A 78 -8.13 -15.20 -8.21
N PHE A 79 -7.53 -14.21 -7.53
CA PHE A 79 -7.29 -12.87 -8.04
C PHE A 79 -6.28 -12.91 -9.19
N MET A 80 -5.12 -13.55 -8.99
CA MET A 80 -4.07 -13.65 -10.02
C MET A 80 -4.55 -14.40 -11.26
N GLU A 81 -5.27 -15.52 -11.09
CA GLU A 81 -5.82 -16.29 -12.22
C GLU A 81 -6.76 -15.47 -13.10
N ARG A 82 -7.57 -14.60 -12.50
CA ARG A 82 -8.51 -13.73 -13.23
C ARG A 82 -7.83 -12.53 -13.84
N LEU A 83 -6.90 -11.92 -13.10
CA LEU A 83 -6.12 -10.78 -13.57
C LEU A 83 -5.33 -11.13 -14.85
N ASP A 84 -4.75 -12.33 -14.90
CA ASP A 84 -4.00 -12.80 -16.07
C ASP A 84 -4.93 -13.23 -17.24
N ALA A 85 -6.22 -13.51 -16.97
CA ALA A 85 -7.19 -13.95 -17.98
C ALA A 85 -8.04 -12.81 -18.55
N ASP A 86 -8.29 -11.76 -17.76
CA ASP A 86 -9.18 -10.67 -18.13
C ASP A 86 -8.56 -9.72 -19.17
N ARG A 87 -9.43 -9.15 -19.99
CA ARG A 87 -9.13 -7.97 -20.79
C ARG A 87 -9.89 -6.81 -20.16
N PHE A 88 -9.16 -5.89 -19.55
CA PHE A 88 -9.73 -4.73 -18.87
C PHE A 88 -10.17 -3.69 -19.90
N GLU A 89 -11.41 -3.84 -20.37
CA GLU A 89 -12.03 -2.96 -21.37
C GLU A 89 -12.78 -1.82 -20.69
N PRO A 90 -12.61 -0.55 -21.13
CA PRO A 90 -13.34 0.58 -20.57
C PRO A 90 -14.85 0.39 -20.62
N GLY A 91 -15.53 0.65 -19.49
CA GLY A 91 -16.99 0.55 -19.38
C GLY A 91 -17.54 -0.88 -19.24
N VAL A 92 -16.68 -1.91 -19.23
CA VAL A 92 -17.08 -3.31 -19.04
C VAL A 92 -16.53 -3.83 -17.73
N LYS A 93 -17.43 -4.32 -16.87
CA LYS A 93 -17.03 -4.94 -15.60
C LYS A 93 -16.40 -6.31 -15.85
N SER A 94 -15.15 -6.44 -15.45
CA SER A 94 -14.29 -7.61 -15.58
C SER A 94 -14.62 -8.72 -14.58
N SER A 95 -14.20 -9.96 -14.86
CA SER A 95 -14.40 -11.08 -13.94
C SER A 95 -13.61 -10.91 -12.64
N THR A 96 -12.49 -10.21 -12.70
CA THR A 96 -11.65 -9.81 -11.56
C THR A 96 -12.39 -8.86 -10.65
N GLU A 97 -13.07 -7.85 -11.17
CA GLU A 97 -13.86 -6.92 -10.34
C GLU A 97 -15.00 -7.64 -9.63
N TYR A 98 -15.76 -8.49 -10.34
CA TYR A 98 -16.78 -9.33 -9.70
C TYR A 98 -16.20 -10.19 -8.58
N TYR A 99 -15.03 -10.79 -8.80
CA TYR A 99 -14.35 -11.60 -7.80
C TYR A 99 -13.98 -10.78 -6.57
N VAL A 100 -13.38 -9.60 -6.76
CA VAL A 100 -12.96 -8.74 -5.64
C VAL A 100 -14.17 -8.25 -4.83
N GLU A 101 -15.28 -7.88 -5.47
CA GLU A 101 -16.51 -7.47 -4.74
C GLU A 101 -17.06 -8.55 -3.83
N GLN A 102 -17.09 -9.80 -4.31
CA GLN A 102 -17.54 -10.93 -3.50
C GLN A 102 -16.69 -11.06 -2.23
N TRP A 103 -15.38 -10.89 -2.36
CA TRP A 103 -14.47 -10.95 -1.22
C TRP A 103 -14.53 -9.71 -0.33
N LEU A 104 -14.76 -8.52 -0.89
CA LEU A 104 -14.96 -7.29 -0.12
C LEU A 104 -16.15 -7.42 0.83
N SER A 105 -17.25 -8.05 0.39
CA SER A 105 -18.41 -8.28 1.26
C SER A 105 -18.13 -9.22 2.45
N THR A 106 -17.07 -10.03 2.36
CA THR A 106 -16.72 -11.04 3.37
C THR A 106 -15.58 -10.58 4.29
N ASN A 107 -14.50 -10.03 3.72
CA ASN A 107 -13.32 -9.60 4.46
C ASN A 107 -12.60 -8.44 3.75
N PRO A 108 -13.07 -7.19 3.94
CA PRO A 108 -12.46 -6.01 3.31
C PRO A 108 -10.98 -5.84 3.64
N PHE A 109 -10.58 -6.10 4.89
CA PHE A 109 -9.20 -5.94 5.33
C PHE A 109 -8.24 -6.89 4.60
N LEU A 110 -8.63 -8.17 4.45
CA LEU A 110 -7.86 -9.14 3.69
C LEU A 110 -7.70 -8.70 2.23
N VAL A 111 -8.78 -8.21 1.61
CA VAL A 111 -8.73 -7.75 0.21
C VAL A 111 -7.80 -6.55 0.06
N GLN A 112 -7.98 -5.51 0.86
CA GLN A 112 -7.17 -4.29 0.79
C GLN A 112 -5.68 -4.59 0.97
N THR A 113 -5.33 -5.39 1.97
CA THR A 113 -3.93 -5.78 2.23
C THR A 113 -3.36 -6.66 1.13
N SER A 114 -4.16 -7.60 0.59
CA SER A 114 -3.72 -8.50 -0.49
C SER A 114 -3.52 -7.77 -1.82
N ILE A 115 -4.42 -6.85 -2.19
CA ILE A 115 -4.28 -6.05 -3.42
C ILE A 115 -3.07 -5.12 -3.32
N GLY A 116 -2.87 -4.45 -2.18
CA GLY A 116 -1.68 -3.63 -1.96
C GLY A 116 -0.39 -4.45 -2.06
N ARG A 117 -0.35 -5.64 -1.46
CA ARG A 117 0.78 -6.57 -1.55
C ARG A 117 1.02 -7.03 -2.98
N PHE A 118 -0.04 -7.32 -3.72
CA PHE A 118 0.05 -7.72 -5.11
C PHE A 118 0.65 -6.61 -5.97
N PHE A 119 0.19 -5.37 -5.82
CA PHE A 119 0.73 -4.21 -6.53
C PHE A 119 2.23 -4.06 -6.29
N LEU A 120 2.66 -4.07 -5.01
CA LEU A 120 4.06 -3.94 -4.64
C LEU A 120 4.92 -5.12 -5.12
N GLY A 121 4.35 -6.32 -5.17
CA GLY A 121 5.04 -7.53 -5.64
C GLY A 121 5.16 -7.66 -7.15
N ASN A 122 4.43 -6.84 -7.93
CA ASN A 122 4.35 -6.94 -9.39
C ASN A 122 4.78 -5.65 -10.11
N THR A 123 5.63 -4.83 -9.48
CA THR A 123 6.07 -3.53 -10.03
C THR A 123 6.77 -3.61 -11.39
N SER A 124 7.28 -4.77 -11.80
CA SER A 124 7.85 -4.98 -13.14
C SER A 124 6.86 -5.51 -14.19
N HIS A 125 5.64 -5.88 -13.78
CA HIS A 125 4.65 -6.55 -14.63
C HIS A 125 3.53 -5.58 -15.03
N VAL A 126 3.79 -4.76 -16.05
CA VAL A 126 2.88 -3.69 -16.53
C VAL A 126 1.43 -4.15 -16.67
N ASN A 127 1.16 -5.25 -17.38
CA ASN A 127 -0.21 -5.73 -17.61
C ASN A 127 -0.95 -6.04 -16.30
N ARG A 128 -0.24 -6.59 -15.31
CA ARG A 128 -0.82 -6.89 -13.99
C ARG A 128 -1.10 -5.61 -13.21
N LEU A 129 -0.19 -4.64 -13.26
CA LEU A 129 -0.41 -3.34 -12.62
C LEU A 129 -1.60 -2.61 -13.26
N VAL A 130 -1.73 -2.65 -14.58
CA VAL A 130 -2.87 -2.10 -15.32
C VAL A 130 -4.18 -2.77 -14.89
N GLY A 131 -4.20 -4.11 -14.78
CA GLY A 131 -5.36 -4.81 -14.27
C GLY A 131 -5.72 -4.43 -12.83
N VAL A 132 -4.72 -4.31 -11.94
CA VAL A 132 -4.93 -3.86 -10.56
C VAL A 132 -5.50 -2.45 -10.53
N LEU A 133 -4.94 -1.52 -11.31
CA LEU A 133 -5.40 -0.15 -11.41
C LEU A 133 -6.84 -0.06 -11.92
N SER A 134 -7.18 -0.87 -12.92
CA SER A 134 -8.54 -0.99 -13.44
C SER A 134 -9.52 -1.43 -12.34
N VAL A 135 -9.15 -2.48 -11.60
CA VAL A 135 -9.96 -3.00 -10.47
C VAL A 135 -10.14 -1.94 -9.38
N VAL A 136 -9.07 -1.28 -8.93
CA VAL A 136 -9.18 -0.31 -7.83
C VAL A 136 -9.85 0.99 -8.24
N ALA A 137 -9.88 1.32 -9.53
CA ALA A 137 -10.61 2.47 -10.06
C ALA A 137 -12.13 2.25 -9.96
N HIS A 138 -12.64 1.12 -10.46
CA HIS A 138 -14.08 0.92 -10.65
C HIS A 138 -14.84 0.41 -9.42
N LEU A 139 -14.13 -0.19 -8.46
CA LEU A 139 -14.75 -0.68 -7.23
C LEU A 139 -15.11 0.47 -6.29
N ASP A 140 -16.09 0.22 -5.41
CA ASP A 140 -16.52 1.22 -4.41
C ASP A 140 -15.31 1.77 -3.66
N ARG A 141 -15.04 3.06 -3.88
CA ARG A 141 -13.88 3.76 -3.36
C ARG A 141 -13.81 3.63 -1.84
N GLN A 142 -14.94 3.70 -1.14
CA GLN A 142 -14.96 3.63 0.33
C GLN A 142 -14.61 2.22 0.82
N ALA A 143 -14.97 1.18 0.08
CA ALA A 143 -14.69 -0.21 0.45
C ALA A 143 -13.20 -0.57 0.33
N LEU A 144 -12.46 0.11 -0.56
CA LEU A 144 -11.03 -0.11 -0.77
C LEU A 144 -10.11 0.99 -0.22
N SER A 145 -10.67 2.12 0.24
CA SER A 145 -9.88 3.19 0.86
C SER A 145 -9.26 2.70 2.18
N PRO A 146 -7.98 3.04 2.46
CA PRO A 146 -7.10 3.91 1.67
C PRO A 146 -6.22 3.18 0.64
N ALA A 147 -6.34 1.86 0.50
CA ALA A 147 -5.44 1.06 -0.33
C ALA A 147 -5.48 1.44 -1.81
N ASN A 148 -6.68 1.63 -2.37
CA ASN A 148 -6.87 2.08 -3.76
C ASN A 148 -6.18 3.43 -4.05
N GLU A 149 -6.36 4.42 -3.16
CA GLU A 149 -5.76 5.75 -3.29
C GLU A 149 -4.22 5.68 -3.25
N LEU A 150 -3.67 4.88 -2.33
CA LEU A 150 -2.21 4.70 -2.22
C LEU A 150 -1.62 3.99 -3.45
N ILE A 151 -2.35 3.01 -4.00
CA ILE A 151 -1.95 2.31 -5.22
C ILE A 151 -1.91 3.26 -6.41
N ALA A 152 -2.98 4.02 -6.64
CA ALA A 152 -3.03 4.99 -7.74
C ALA A 152 -1.94 6.04 -7.60
N LEU A 153 -1.76 6.60 -6.39
CA LEU A 153 -0.71 7.57 -6.11
C LEU A 153 0.69 7.02 -6.40
N ALA A 154 0.99 5.79 -5.95
CA ALA A 154 2.28 5.15 -6.21
C ALA A 154 2.51 4.89 -7.69
N ALA A 155 1.46 4.52 -8.44
CA ALA A 155 1.53 4.24 -9.86
C ALA A 155 1.87 5.48 -10.71
N LEU A 156 1.56 6.71 -10.27
CA LEU A 156 1.96 7.95 -10.97
C LEU A 156 3.48 8.09 -11.11
N SER A 157 4.26 7.47 -10.22
CA SER A 157 5.73 7.50 -10.27
C SER A 157 6.34 6.35 -11.08
N HIS A 158 5.52 5.50 -11.70
CA HIS A 158 5.99 4.31 -12.40
C HIS A 158 6.73 4.64 -13.72
N SER A 159 7.66 3.79 -14.16
CA SER A 159 8.42 4.03 -15.40
C SER A 159 7.57 3.86 -16.66
N SER A 160 6.66 2.89 -16.67
CA SER A 160 5.71 2.66 -17.77
C SER A 160 4.67 3.78 -17.84
N VAL A 161 4.55 4.38 -19.04
CA VAL A 161 3.54 5.39 -19.38
C VAL A 161 2.12 4.84 -19.21
N GLU A 162 1.89 3.59 -19.60
CA GLU A 162 0.60 2.91 -19.51
C GLU A 162 0.12 2.78 -18.05
N VAL A 163 1.03 2.45 -17.12
CA VAL A 163 0.70 2.35 -15.70
C VAL A 163 0.30 3.71 -15.12
N LYS A 164 1.01 4.77 -15.53
CA LYS A 164 0.70 6.14 -15.11
C LYS A 164 -0.65 6.61 -15.66
N GLU A 165 -0.93 6.30 -16.93
CA GLU A 165 -2.23 6.62 -17.55
C GLU A 165 -3.39 5.94 -16.82
N TYR A 166 -3.27 4.65 -16.52
CA TYR A 166 -4.29 3.94 -15.74
C TYR A 166 -4.44 4.46 -14.31
N ALA A 167 -3.36 4.99 -13.72
CA ALA A 167 -3.45 5.68 -12.45
C ALA A 167 -4.24 6.99 -12.56
N LEU A 168 -4.02 7.80 -13.60
CA LEU A 168 -4.80 9.02 -13.84
C LEU A 168 -6.27 8.71 -14.13
N ARG A 169 -6.57 7.66 -14.90
CA ARG A 169 -7.93 7.19 -15.13
C ARG A 169 -8.65 6.82 -13.83
N ALA A 170 -7.94 6.32 -12.81
CA ALA A 170 -8.55 6.07 -11.50
C ALA A 170 -9.01 7.38 -10.84
N TYR A 171 -8.20 8.44 -10.91
CA TYR A 171 -8.59 9.76 -10.41
C TYR A 171 -9.76 10.37 -11.19
N GLU A 172 -9.75 10.23 -12.52
CA GLU A 172 -10.87 10.65 -13.38
C GLU A 172 -12.15 9.92 -12.97
N TYR A 173 -12.11 8.60 -12.85
CA TYR A 173 -13.28 7.80 -12.49
C TYR A 173 -13.84 8.10 -11.11
N TRP A 174 -12.99 8.45 -10.13
CA TRP A 174 -13.45 8.78 -8.79
C TRP A 174 -14.13 10.14 -8.69
N GLU A 175 -13.86 11.06 -9.61
CA GLU A 175 -14.41 12.42 -9.65
C GLU A 175 -14.33 13.16 -8.30
N ASP A 176 -13.33 12.83 -7.47
CA ASP A 176 -13.19 13.40 -6.13
C ASP A 176 -12.24 14.59 -6.15
N ALA A 177 -12.80 15.79 -5.97
CA ALA A 177 -12.05 17.05 -6.00
C ALA A 177 -10.89 17.11 -4.98
N VAL A 178 -11.00 16.46 -3.81
CA VAL A 178 -9.94 16.44 -2.80
C VAL A 178 -8.79 15.54 -3.25
N LEU A 179 -9.08 14.40 -3.88
CA LEU A 179 -8.07 13.50 -4.43
C LEU A 179 -7.42 14.09 -5.68
N VAL A 180 -8.22 14.63 -6.60
CA VAL A 180 -7.74 15.26 -7.83
C VAL A 180 -6.87 16.48 -7.52
N ALA A 181 -7.17 17.24 -6.46
CA ALA A 181 -6.34 18.37 -6.06
C ALA A 181 -4.89 17.95 -5.74
N LYS A 182 -4.66 16.71 -5.27
CA LYS A 182 -3.32 16.18 -4.99
C LYS A 182 -2.48 16.01 -6.26
N LEU A 183 -3.09 15.87 -7.44
CA LEU A 183 -2.38 15.72 -8.71
C LEU A 183 -1.55 16.96 -9.08
N LYS A 184 -1.89 18.14 -8.53
CA LYS A 184 -1.17 19.40 -8.75
C LYS A 184 0.29 19.34 -8.25
N ASP A 185 0.57 18.46 -7.29
CA ASP A 185 1.90 18.32 -6.70
C ASP A 185 2.84 17.41 -7.50
N PHE A 186 2.32 16.75 -8.54
CA PHE A 186 3.07 15.78 -9.35
C PHE A 186 3.33 16.32 -10.75
N SER A 187 4.56 16.14 -11.25
CA SER A 187 4.87 16.27 -12.68
C SER A 187 4.92 14.87 -13.29
N ILE A 188 4.23 14.70 -14.41
CA ILE A 188 4.13 13.42 -15.11
C ILE A 188 4.75 13.57 -16.50
N GLN A 189 5.41 12.52 -16.95
CA GLN A 189 5.95 12.40 -18.29
C GLN A 189 5.34 11.17 -18.96
N PRO A 190 5.09 11.23 -20.28
CA PRO A 190 5.43 12.30 -21.23
C PRO A 190 4.43 13.49 -21.22
N ALA A 191 4.71 14.54 -22.00
CA ALA A 191 3.93 15.79 -22.03
C ALA A 191 2.42 15.59 -22.26
N TRP A 192 2.02 14.69 -23.16
CA TRP A 192 0.59 14.41 -23.39
C TRP A 192 -0.11 13.87 -22.13
N LEU A 193 0.62 13.17 -21.26
CA LEU A 193 0.08 12.63 -20.02
C LEU A 193 -0.04 13.70 -18.94
N GLU A 194 0.84 14.71 -18.98
CA GLU A 194 0.71 15.92 -18.17
C GLU A 194 -0.50 16.76 -18.61
N GLU A 195 -0.73 16.88 -19.92
CA GLU A 195 -1.92 17.52 -20.49
C GLU A 195 -3.19 16.82 -20.02
N TYR A 196 -3.26 15.49 -20.16
CA TYR A 196 -4.39 14.70 -19.68
C TYR A 196 -4.64 14.86 -18.17
N LYS A 197 -3.59 14.87 -17.34
CA LYS A 197 -3.71 15.17 -15.90
C LYS A 197 -4.35 16.54 -15.66
N ASN A 198 -3.95 17.55 -16.43
CA ASN A 198 -4.48 18.92 -16.28
C ASN A 198 -5.94 19.01 -16.74
N GLU A 199 -6.34 18.29 -17.78
CA GLU A 199 -7.74 18.15 -18.21
C GLU A 199 -8.60 17.56 -17.07
N ILE A 200 -8.16 16.46 -16.44
CA ILE A 200 -8.88 15.89 -15.28
C ILE A 200 -9.03 16.91 -14.14
N ILE A 201 -7.97 17.69 -13.85
CA ILE A 201 -8.02 18.72 -12.81
C ILE A 201 -9.02 19.82 -13.16
N GLU A 202 -9.05 20.26 -14.43
CA GLU A 202 -9.97 21.27 -14.91
C GLU A 202 -11.42 20.78 -14.87
N ASP A 203 -11.68 19.56 -15.34
CA ASP A 203 -13.03 18.99 -15.39
C ASP A 203 -13.64 18.77 -14.00
N VAL A 204 -12.84 18.32 -13.02
CA VAL A 204 -13.34 17.99 -11.68
C VAL A 204 -13.35 19.19 -10.72
N ILE A 205 -12.41 20.14 -10.86
CA ILE A 205 -12.25 21.27 -9.92
C ILE A 205 -12.62 22.62 -10.55
N GLY A 206 -12.43 22.76 -11.87
CA GLY A 206 -12.71 24.00 -12.60
C GLY A 206 -14.18 24.17 -13.03
N GLY A 207 -14.96 23.09 -13.00
CA GLY A 207 -16.41 23.07 -13.28
C GLY A 207 -17.31 23.57 -12.16
#